data_AF-A0A923R6E3-F1
#
_entry.id   AF-A0A923R6E3-F1
#
_cell.length_a   1.000
_cell.length_b   1.000
_cell.length_c   1.000
_cell.angle_alpha   90.00
_cell.angle_beta   90.00
_cell.angle_gamma   90.00
#
_symmetry.space_group_name_H-M   'P 1'
#
loop_
_entity.id
_entity.type
_entity.pdbx_description
1 polymer ?
#
loop_
_entity_poly.entity_id
_entity_poly.type
_entity_poly.pdbx_seq_one_letter_code
_entity_poly.pdbx_strand_id
1 'polypeptide(L)'
;MELKKNVTPLANVLERPAHYPIEQNGQLYVPSKSELFREFFYRLNIFRTVKNWLPALGWFAVFALAGFLVVFLSKYFSFKLLAIGMIYSMVCLGTHGTIYLHRYSTHRAFRFTNGFFRFIVRNLVIKVIPEEIYVISHHVHHQFPEKPGDPYNVHGGWLYCFLADVNHQLINRKLDEKQYSQLTKLMNHTGVKQNSFAQYQKYGTLAHPLRTVFH
;
A
#
# COMPACT_ATOMS: atom_id res chain seq x y z
N MET A 1 -17.26 28.13 18.52
CA MET A 1 -15.87 28.26 18.04
C MET A 1 -15.55 27.04 17.18
N GLU A 2 -15.97 27.08 15.92
CA GLU A 2 -15.76 25.98 14.97
C GLU A 2 -14.28 25.92 14.57
N LEU A 3 -13.60 24.86 14.99
CA LEU A 3 -12.34 24.47 14.39
C LEU A 3 -12.63 23.94 12.97
N LYS A 4 -12.68 24.85 11.98
CA LYS A 4 -12.53 24.49 10.57
C LYS A 4 -11.13 23.90 10.37
N LYS A 5 -11.01 22.60 10.64
CA LYS A 5 -9.87 21.78 10.26
C LYS A 5 -9.78 21.76 8.74
N ASN A 6 -8.92 22.62 8.18
CA ASN A 6 -8.44 22.56 6.81
C ASN A 6 -7.54 21.32 6.58
N VAL A 7 -8.05 20.15 6.95
CA VAL A 7 -7.47 18.85 6.63
C VAL A 7 -8.03 18.49 5.27
N THR A 8 -7.17 18.22 4.29
CA THR A 8 -7.60 17.61 3.04
C THR A 8 -8.49 16.42 3.38
N PRO A 9 -9.73 16.34 2.88
CA PRO A 9 -10.57 15.19 3.17
C PRO A 9 -9.79 13.95 2.74
N LEU A 10 -9.43 13.09 3.70
CA LEU A 10 -8.77 11.80 3.43
C LEU A 10 -9.58 10.98 2.39
N ALA A 11 -10.87 11.31 2.17
CA ALA A 11 -11.71 10.78 1.11
C ALA A 11 -11.12 10.89 -0.31
N ASN A 12 -10.27 11.87 -0.59
CA ASN A 12 -9.71 12.11 -1.93
C ASN A 12 -8.22 11.80 -2.05
N VAL A 13 -7.61 11.17 -1.05
CA VAL A 13 -6.16 10.91 -1.05
C VAL A 13 -5.78 9.63 -1.77
N LEU A 14 -6.72 8.69 -1.91
CA LEU A 14 -6.56 7.50 -2.73
C LEU A 14 -7.12 7.75 -4.14
N GLU A 15 -6.46 7.17 -5.13
CA GLU A 15 -6.87 7.25 -6.52
C GLU A 15 -8.14 6.44 -6.73
N ARG A 16 -9.17 7.07 -7.28
CA ARG A 16 -10.41 6.37 -7.62
C ARG A 16 -10.17 5.38 -8.78
N PRO A 17 -10.82 4.19 -8.77
CA PRO A 17 -10.82 3.28 -9.91
C PRO A 17 -11.26 3.98 -11.20
N ALA A 18 -10.68 3.59 -12.33
CA ALA A 18 -10.99 4.16 -13.64
C ALA A 18 -12.20 3.50 -14.31
N HIS A 19 -12.45 2.21 -14.01
CA HIS A 19 -13.44 1.40 -14.72
C HIS A 19 -14.76 1.17 -13.99
N TYR A 20 -14.84 1.51 -12.70
CA TYR A 20 -16.07 1.39 -11.92
C TYR A 20 -16.18 2.53 -10.89
N PRO A 21 -17.40 2.93 -10.52
CA PRO A 21 -17.60 3.88 -9.43
C PRO A 21 -17.28 3.23 -8.09
N ILE A 22 -16.93 4.04 -7.09
CA ILE A 22 -16.76 3.56 -5.69
C ILE A 22 -18.13 3.45 -5.00
N GLU A 23 -19.12 4.22 -5.47
CA GLU A 23 -20.40 4.39 -4.83
C GLU A 23 -21.51 4.42 -5.87
N GLN A 24 -22.64 3.79 -5.57
CA GLN A 24 -23.88 3.89 -6.32
C GLN A 24 -25.03 4.07 -5.33
N ASN A 25 -25.84 5.12 -5.51
CA ASN A 25 -27.00 5.42 -4.66
C ASN A 25 -26.71 5.50 -3.15
N GLY A 26 -25.59 6.10 -2.74
CA GLY A 26 -25.26 6.22 -1.31
C GLY A 26 -24.55 5.01 -0.71
N GLN A 27 -24.38 3.94 -1.48
CA GLN A 27 -23.87 2.64 -1.02
C GLN A 27 -22.61 2.24 -1.78
N LEU A 28 -21.80 1.36 -1.18
CA LEU A 28 -20.62 0.81 -1.83
C LEU A 28 -21.04 0.14 -3.14
N TYR A 29 -20.41 0.53 -4.24
CA TYR A 29 -20.52 -0.23 -5.47
C TYR A 29 -19.62 -1.47 -5.38
N VAL A 30 -20.21 -2.66 -5.51
CA VAL A 30 -19.45 -3.92 -5.49
C VAL A 30 -19.08 -4.28 -6.94
N PRO A 31 -17.83 -4.06 -7.37
CA PRO A 31 -17.43 -4.33 -8.75
C PRO A 31 -17.46 -5.82 -9.06
N SER A 32 -17.84 -6.14 -10.29
CA SER A 32 -17.72 -7.49 -10.83
C SER A 32 -16.25 -7.95 -10.90
N LYS A 33 -16.03 -9.26 -10.98
CA LYS A 33 -14.67 -9.82 -11.13
C LYS A 33 -13.95 -9.27 -12.36
N SER A 34 -14.67 -9.09 -13.48
CA SER A 34 -14.10 -8.54 -14.71
C SER A 34 -13.68 -7.08 -14.55
N GLU A 35 -14.45 -6.25 -13.84
CA GLU A 35 -14.09 -4.87 -13.52
C GLU A 35 -12.84 -4.81 -12.62
N LEU A 36 -12.78 -5.66 -11.58
CA LEU A 36 -11.61 -5.75 -10.70
C LEU A 36 -10.34 -6.14 -11.46
N PHE A 37 -10.40 -7.16 -12.32
CA PHE A 37 -9.24 -7.55 -13.13
C PHE A 37 -8.89 -6.52 -14.21
N ARG A 38 -9.89 -5.89 -14.83
CA ARG A 38 -9.66 -4.83 -15.81
C ARG A 38 -8.94 -3.64 -15.17
N GLU A 39 -9.35 -3.23 -13.98
CA GLU A 39 -8.68 -2.18 -13.21
C GLU A 39 -7.26 -2.60 -12.79
N PHE A 40 -7.11 -3.83 -12.34
CA PHE A 40 -5.83 -4.39 -11.91
C PHE A 40 -4.78 -4.35 -13.03
N PHE A 41 -5.09 -4.91 -14.20
CA PHE A 41 -4.16 -4.90 -15.33
C PHE A 41 -3.93 -3.49 -15.88
N TYR A 42 -4.93 -2.61 -15.81
CA TYR A 42 -4.78 -1.21 -16.18
C TYR A 42 -3.78 -0.48 -15.28
N ARG A 43 -3.81 -0.73 -13.97
CA ARG A 43 -2.95 -0.09 -12.97
C ARG A 43 -1.57 -0.73 -12.87
N LEU A 44 -1.39 -1.98 -13.31
CA LEU A 44 -0.09 -2.62 -13.43
C LEU A 44 0.68 -2.22 -14.71
N ASN A 45 -0.03 -1.77 -15.75
CA ASN A 45 0.60 -1.52 -17.04
C ASN A 45 1.55 -0.30 -17.01
N ILE A 46 2.84 -0.54 -16.87
CA ILE A 46 3.89 0.50 -16.88
C ILE A 46 4.04 1.22 -18.22
N PHE A 47 3.69 0.56 -19.33
CA PHE A 47 3.78 1.15 -20.67
C PHE A 47 2.68 2.20 -20.89
N ARG A 48 1.56 2.09 -20.16
CA ARG A 48 0.51 3.11 -20.16
C ARG A 48 0.98 4.40 -19.50
N THR A 49 1.64 4.28 -18.35
CA THR A 49 2.18 5.43 -17.63
C THR A 49 3.26 4.99 -16.65
N VAL A 50 4.34 5.77 -16.56
CA VAL A 50 5.39 5.57 -15.56
C VAL A 50 4.84 5.62 -14.13
N LYS A 51 3.68 6.24 -13.89
CA LYS A 51 3.03 6.30 -12.57
C LYS A 51 2.61 4.94 -12.03
N ASN A 52 2.52 3.93 -12.90
CA ASN A 52 2.21 2.55 -12.54
C ASN A 52 3.44 1.76 -12.04
N TRP A 53 4.61 2.39 -11.89
CA TRP A 53 5.84 1.71 -11.47
C TRP A 53 5.72 1.00 -10.11
N LEU A 54 5.05 1.62 -9.13
CA LEU A 54 4.96 1.08 -7.77
C LEU A 54 4.09 -0.19 -7.68
N PRO A 55 2.84 -0.21 -8.18
CA PRO A 55 2.05 -1.44 -8.21
C PRO A 55 2.72 -2.52 -9.06
N ALA A 56 3.33 -2.15 -10.19
CA ALA A 56 4.07 -3.09 -11.03
C ALA A 56 5.27 -3.72 -10.31
N LEU A 57 6.04 -2.93 -9.57
CA LEU A 57 7.16 -3.43 -8.76
C LEU A 57 6.68 -4.36 -7.64
N GLY A 58 5.59 -4.00 -6.96
CA GLY A 58 4.99 -4.83 -5.90
C GLY A 58 4.57 -6.21 -6.42
N TRP A 59 3.83 -6.25 -7.52
CA TRP A 59 3.39 -7.52 -8.12
C TRP A 59 4.50 -8.29 -8.81
N PHE A 60 5.51 -7.61 -9.36
CA PHE A 60 6.73 -8.28 -9.80
C PHE A 60 7.41 -9.02 -8.65
N ALA A 61 7.53 -8.41 -7.47
CA ALA A 61 8.08 -9.08 -6.29
C ALA A 61 7.23 -10.28 -5.85
N VAL A 62 5.90 -10.17 -5.88
CA VAL A 62 4.98 -11.29 -5.62
C VAL A 62 5.23 -12.45 -6.59
N PHE A 63 5.30 -12.19 -7.89
CA PHE A 63 5.57 -13.23 -8.89
C PHE A 63 6.97 -13.85 -8.75
N ALA A 64 7.98 -13.05 -8.44
CA ALA A 64 9.33 -13.53 -8.18
C ALA A 64 9.36 -14.48 -6.97
N LEU A 65 8.68 -14.11 -5.87
CA LEU A 65 8.55 -14.96 -4.68
C LEU A 65 7.71 -16.22 -4.94
N ALA A 66 6.67 -16.12 -5.76
CA ALA A 66 5.88 -17.27 -6.19
C ALA A 66 6.73 -18.29 -6.98
N GLY A 67 7.70 -17.83 -7.78
CA GLY A 67 8.67 -18.70 -8.44
C GLY A 67 9.48 -19.53 -7.44
N PHE A 68 10.01 -18.92 -6.38
CA PHE A 68 10.71 -19.64 -5.31
C PHE A 68 9.78 -20.63 -4.59
N LEU A 69 8.52 -20.28 -4.37
CA LEU A 69 7.53 -21.19 -3.79
C LEU A 69 7.31 -22.43 -4.68
N VAL A 70 7.20 -22.25 -6.00
CA VAL A 70 7.06 -23.38 -6.95
C VAL A 70 8.28 -24.29 -6.92
N VAL A 71 9.50 -23.72 -6.90
CA VAL A 71 10.74 -24.50 -6.77
C VAL A 71 10.79 -25.27 -5.45
N PHE A 72 10.40 -24.63 -4.34
CA PHE A 72 10.29 -25.29 -3.05
C PHE A 72 9.33 -26.48 -3.10
N LEU A 73 8.10 -26.26 -3.56
CA LEU A 73 7.06 -27.30 -3.60
C LEU A 73 7.42 -28.48 -4.53
N SER A 74 8.10 -28.20 -5.65
CA SER A 74 8.41 -29.22 -6.65
C SER A 74 9.72 -29.97 -6.43
N LYS A 75 10.72 -29.35 -5.76
CA LYS A 75 12.08 -29.91 -5.64
C LYS A 75 12.58 -30.06 -4.22
N TYR A 76 12.13 -29.23 -3.29
CA TYR A 76 12.71 -29.13 -1.93
C TYR A 76 11.66 -29.29 -0.81
N PHE A 77 10.48 -29.84 -1.13
CA PHE A 77 9.41 -29.93 -0.15
C PHE A 77 9.84 -30.80 1.03
N SER A 78 9.72 -30.24 2.23
CA SER A 78 9.94 -30.95 3.49
C SER A 78 9.06 -30.30 4.55
N PHE A 79 8.41 -31.11 5.39
CA PHE A 79 7.62 -30.59 6.52
C PHE A 79 8.45 -29.70 7.45
N LYS A 80 9.76 -29.96 7.60
CA LYS A 80 10.67 -29.10 8.38
C LYS A 80 10.79 -27.71 7.75
N LEU A 81 11.02 -27.64 6.44
CA LEU A 81 11.14 -26.37 5.72
C LEU A 81 9.79 -25.64 5.63
N LEU A 82 8.69 -26.39 5.48
CA LEU A 82 7.34 -25.85 5.54
C LEU A 82 7.07 -25.21 6.92
N ALA A 83 7.41 -25.89 8.02
CA ALA A 83 7.25 -25.36 9.36
C ALA A 83 8.09 -24.09 9.59
N ILE A 84 9.35 -24.07 9.14
CA ILE A 84 10.21 -22.87 9.19
C ILE A 84 9.57 -21.73 8.37
N GLY A 85 9.10 -22.03 7.16
CA GLY A 85 8.41 -21.07 6.30
C GLY A 85 7.13 -20.50 6.93
N MET A 86 6.34 -21.33 7.61
CA MET A 86 5.14 -20.91 8.33
C MET A 86 5.47 -20.02 9.53
N ILE A 87 6.49 -20.37 10.33
CA ILE A 87 6.93 -19.52 11.45
C ILE A 87 7.40 -18.16 10.92
N TYR A 88 8.21 -18.16 9.86
CA TYR A 88 8.66 -16.91 9.25
C TYR A 88 7.48 -16.08 8.72
N SER A 89 6.55 -16.69 7.98
CA SER A 89 5.44 -15.97 7.35
C SER A 89 4.39 -15.48 8.34
N MET A 90 3.98 -16.32 9.30
CA MET A 90 2.90 -15.97 10.25
C MET A 90 3.41 -15.15 11.43
N VAL A 91 4.60 -15.47 11.94
CA VAL A 91 5.15 -14.81 13.13
C VAL A 91 6.05 -13.65 12.73
N CYS A 92 7.11 -13.88 11.95
CA CYS A 92 8.09 -12.83 11.66
C CYS A 92 7.51 -11.73 10.76
N LEU A 93 6.90 -12.07 9.62
CA LEU A 93 6.28 -11.07 8.73
C LEU A 93 5.09 -10.37 9.42
N GLY A 94 4.23 -11.13 10.11
CA GLY A 94 3.08 -10.58 10.83
C GLY A 94 3.47 -9.63 11.96
N THR A 95 4.49 -9.99 12.73
CA THR A 95 5.04 -9.14 13.81
C THR A 95 5.66 -7.87 13.21
N HIS A 96 6.45 -7.99 12.15
CA HIS A 96 7.00 -6.82 11.46
C HIS A 96 5.89 -5.89 10.95
N GLY A 97 4.86 -6.42 10.27
CA GLY A 97 3.72 -5.63 9.82
C GLY A 97 3.01 -4.91 10.97
N THR A 98 2.81 -5.60 12.09
CA THR A 98 2.19 -5.03 13.29
C THR A 98 3.03 -3.93 13.94
N ILE A 99 4.33 -4.17 14.12
CA ILE A 99 5.23 -3.23 14.81
C ILE A 99 5.57 -2.04 13.90
N TYR A 100 6.05 -2.32 12.69
CA TYR A 100 6.60 -1.30 11.79
C TYR A 100 5.53 -0.60 10.96
N LEU A 101 4.72 -1.34 10.20
CA LEU A 101 3.74 -0.73 9.29
C LEU A 101 2.54 -0.16 10.06
N HIS A 102 1.95 -0.94 10.95
CA HIS A 102 0.75 -0.55 11.67
C HIS A 102 1.02 0.40 12.85
N ARG A 103 1.69 -0.09 13.91
CA ARG A 103 1.86 0.69 15.16
C ARG A 103 2.79 1.89 14.99
N TYR A 104 3.95 1.69 14.37
CA TYR A 104 4.92 2.77 14.18
C TYR A 104 4.56 3.69 13.01
N SER A 105 4.42 3.15 11.81
CA SER A 105 4.30 3.97 10.60
C SER A 105 2.93 4.64 10.49
N THR A 106 1.83 3.93 10.80
CA THR A 106 0.49 4.54 10.76
C THR A 106 0.10 5.24 12.05
N HIS A 107 0.16 4.56 13.20
CA HIS A 107 -0.38 5.12 14.44
C HIS A 107 0.60 5.94 15.27
N ARG A 108 1.89 5.95 14.92
CA ARG A 108 2.95 6.62 15.70
C ARG A 108 2.92 6.25 17.19
N ALA A 109 2.56 4.99 17.49
CA ALA A 109 2.35 4.49 18.85
C ALA A 109 3.65 4.51 19.70
N PHE A 110 4.80 4.56 19.06
CA PHE A 110 6.11 4.71 19.70
C PHE A 110 7.08 5.41 18.75
N ARG A 111 8.27 5.75 19.26
CA ARG A 111 9.38 6.31 18.48
C ARG A 111 10.61 5.44 18.63
N PHE A 112 11.35 5.24 17.54
CA PHE A 112 12.69 4.68 17.63
C PHE A 112 13.65 5.67 18.28
N THR A 113 14.57 5.17 19.09
CA THR A 113 15.61 5.98 19.75
C THR A 113 16.50 6.72 18.76
N ASN A 114 16.81 6.08 17.62
CA ASN A 114 17.58 6.68 16.54
C ASN A 114 17.20 6.08 15.17
N GLY A 115 17.76 6.66 14.10
CA GLY A 115 17.51 6.22 12.73
C GLY A 115 18.06 4.83 12.40
N PHE A 116 19.06 4.34 13.14
CA PHE A 116 19.68 3.03 12.92
C PHE A 116 18.76 1.88 13.31
N PHE A 117 18.15 1.91 14.50
CA PHE A 117 17.16 0.89 14.89
C PHE A 117 15.93 0.90 13.98
N ARG A 118 15.48 2.09 13.56
CA ARG A 118 14.43 2.20 12.55
C ARG A 118 14.83 1.53 11.24
N PHE A 119 16.06 1.73 10.77
CA PHE A 119 16.57 1.11 9.55
C PHE A 119 16.60 -0.42 9.66
N ILE A 120 17.06 -0.96 10.79
CA ILE A 120 17.06 -2.41 11.03
C ILE A 120 15.63 -2.96 10.97
N VAL A 121 14.72 -2.39 11.76
CA VAL A 121 13.34 -2.91 11.84
C VAL A 121 12.63 -2.81 10.50
N ARG A 122 12.78 -1.69 9.80
CA ARG A 122 12.24 -1.47 8.45
C ARG A 122 12.67 -2.53 7.43
N ASN A 123 13.88 -3.07 7.58
CA ASN A 123 14.49 -4.01 6.65
C ASN A 123 14.58 -5.44 7.21
N LEU A 124 13.86 -5.74 8.30
CA LEU A 124 13.91 -7.05 8.96
C LEU A 124 13.28 -8.17 8.10
N VAL A 125 12.43 -7.80 7.14
CA VAL A 125 11.69 -8.73 6.30
C VAL A 125 11.74 -8.33 4.83
N ILE A 126 11.46 -9.31 3.97
CA ILE A 126 11.28 -9.04 2.54
C ILE A 126 10.11 -8.08 2.36
N LYS A 127 10.38 -6.94 1.73
CA LYS A 127 9.42 -5.87 1.54
C LYS A 127 8.52 -6.17 0.35
N VAL A 128 7.38 -6.79 0.62
CA VAL A 128 6.34 -7.06 -0.39
C VAL A 128 5.36 -5.88 -0.51
N ILE A 129 5.06 -5.22 0.61
CA ILE A 129 4.12 -4.10 0.66
C ILE A 129 4.89 -2.78 0.83
N PRO A 130 4.77 -1.83 -0.12
CA PRO A 130 5.34 -0.49 0.06
C PRO A 130 4.69 0.25 1.23
N GLU A 131 5.47 0.96 2.04
CA GLU A 131 4.96 1.65 3.24
C GLU A 131 3.93 2.73 2.88
N GLU A 132 4.10 3.42 1.75
CA GLU A 132 3.13 4.40 1.25
C GLU A 132 1.74 3.80 1.06
N ILE A 133 1.68 2.65 0.40
CA ILE A 133 0.45 1.91 0.10
C ILE A 133 -0.24 1.52 1.39
N TYR A 134 0.52 0.97 2.35
CA TYR A 134 -0.02 0.57 3.64
C TYR A 134 -0.47 1.76 4.48
N VAL A 135 0.43 2.71 4.76
CA VAL A 135 0.19 3.77 5.76
C VAL A 135 -0.94 4.70 5.37
N ILE A 136 -0.96 5.15 4.11
CA ILE A 136 -1.97 6.11 3.66
C ILE A 136 -3.35 5.45 3.57
N SER A 137 -3.43 4.25 2.99
CA SER A 137 -4.70 3.54 2.89
C SER A 137 -5.25 3.13 4.26
N HIS A 138 -4.40 2.79 5.22
CA HIS A 138 -4.81 2.45 6.57
C HIS A 138 -5.38 3.66 7.33
N HIS A 139 -4.84 4.87 7.13
CA HIS A 139 -5.47 6.09 7.63
C HIS A 139 -6.87 6.31 7.04
N VAL A 140 -7.05 6.01 5.74
CA VAL A 140 -8.35 6.14 5.06
C VAL A 140 -9.35 5.10 5.58
N HIS A 141 -8.93 3.84 5.75
CA HIS A 141 -9.74 2.78 6.34
C HIS A 141 -10.27 3.17 7.73
N HIS A 142 -9.43 3.72 8.60
CA HIS A 142 -9.87 4.21 9.92
C HIS A 142 -10.83 5.40 9.86
N GLN A 143 -10.74 6.24 8.84
CA GLN A 143 -11.64 7.39 8.70
C GLN A 143 -13.00 7.01 8.10
N PHE A 144 -13.02 6.03 7.19
CA PHE A 144 -14.22 5.63 6.46
C PHE A 144 -14.52 4.13 6.61
N PRO A 145 -14.52 3.56 7.84
CA PRO A 145 -14.70 2.12 7.99
C PRO A 145 -16.04 1.68 7.41
N GLU A 146 -16.01 0.67 6.55
CA GLU A 146 -17.18 0.05 5.91
C GLU A 146 -18.01 1.01 5.04
N LYS A 147 -17.53 2.23 4.78
CA LYS A 147 -18.17 3.22 3.91
C LYS A 147 -17.61 3.15 2.49
N PRO A 148 -18.33 3.71 1.49
CA PRO A 148 -17.75 3.92 0.17
C PRO A 148 -16.42 4.68 0.27
N GLY A 149 -15.37 4.13 -0.35
CA GLY A 149 -14.02 4.68 -0.29
C GLY A 149 -13.10 4.00 0.71
N ASP A 150 -13.59 3.07 1.53
CA ASP A 150 -12.75 2.17 2.31
C ASP A 150 -11.98 1.21 1.38
N PRO A 151 -10.63 1.26 1.35
CA PRO A 151 -9.83 0.35 0.53
C PRO A 151 -9.94 -1.11 0.96
N TYR A 152 -10.44 -1.38 2.17
CA TYR A 152 -10.63 -2.71 2.74
C TYR A 152 -12.09 -3.00 3.10
N ASN A 153 -13.05 -2.38 2.39
CA ASN A 153 -14.47 -2.54 2.70
C ASN A 153 -14.87 -4.02 2.70
N VAL A 154 -15.31 -4.52 3.86
CA VAL A 154 -15.71 -5.93 4.05
C VAL A 154 -16.87 -6.36 3.16
N HIS A 155 -17.70 -5.40 2.71
CA HIS A 155 -18.82 -5.65 1.81
C HIS A 155 -18.41 -5.74 0.33
N GLY A 156 -17.17 -5.39 -0.03
CA GLY A 156 -16.63 -5.54 -1.40
C GLY A 156 -16.27 -6.99 -1.78
N GLY A 157 -16.17 -7.88 -0.78
CA GLY A 157 -15.83 -9.28 -0.97
C GLY A 157 -14.32 -9.56 -1.12
N TRP A 158 -13.98 -10.85 -1.18
CA TRP A 158 -12.58 -11.29 -1.13
C TRP A 158 -11.68 -10.67 -2.21
N LEU A 159 -12.13 -10.66 -3.47
CA LEU A 159 -11.30 -10.18 -4.59
C LEU A 159 -11.08 -8.66 -4.54
N TYR A 160 -12.07 -7.90 -4.04
CA TYR A 160 -11.95 -6.46 -3.82
C TYR A 160 -10.83 -6.15 -2.83
N CYS A 161 -10.78 -6.88 -1.71
CA CYS A 161 -9.74 -6.73 -0.70
C CYS A 161 -8.39 -7.32 -1.14
N PHE A 162 -8.39 -8.44 -1.86
CA PHE A 162 -7.18 -9.12 -2.30
C PHE A 162 -6.37 -8.29 -3.30
N LEU A 163 -7.04 -7.58 -4.21
CA LEU A 163 -6.40 -6.71 -5.21
C LEU A 163 -6.32 -5.23 -4.78
N ALA A 164 -6.62 -4.93 -3.51
CA ALA A 164 -6.77 -3.56 -3.03
C ALA A 164 -5.47 -2.74 -3.11
N ASP A 165 -4.31 -3.38 -2.93
CA ASP A 165 -2.98 -2.76 -3.05
C ASP A 165 -2.78 -2.03 -4.38
N VAL A 166 -3.33 -2.61 -5.45
CA VAL A 166 -3.32 -2.03 -6.79
C VAL A 166 -4.57 -1.19 -7.03
N ASN A 167 -5.76 -1.72 -6.75
CA ASN A 167 -7.01 -1.12 -7.21
C ASN A 167 -7.51 0.06 -6.36
N HIS A 168 -7.24 0.04 -5.06
CA HIS A 168 -7.90 0.94 -4.10
C HIS A 168 -6.93 1.73 -3.22
N GLN A 169 -5.66 1.32 -3.10
CA GLN A 169 -4.70 1.89 -2.14
C GLN A 169 -3.66 2.82 -2.78
N LEU A 170 -3.66 2.96 -4.11
CA LEU A 170 -2.78 3.91 -4.79
C LEU A 170 -3.15 5.34 -4.39
N ILE A 171 -2.15 6.20 -4.23
CA ILE A 171 -2.40 7.61 -3.95
C ILE A 171 -2.97 8.30 -5.19
N ASN A 172 -3.91 9.21 -4.95
CA ASN A 172 -4.49 10.05 -5.98
C ASN A 172 -3.36 10.79 -6.71
N ARG A 173 -3.32 10.67 -8.04
CA ARG A 173 -2.25 11.23 -8.89
C ARG A 173 -2.52 12.66 -9.37
N LYS A 174 -3.58 13.28 -8.82
CA LYS A 174 -4.06 14.64 -9.14
C LYS A 174 -4.14 15.53 -7.90
N LEU A 175 -3.35 15.25 -6.86
CA LEU A 175 -3.29 16.10 -5.68
C LEU A 175 -2.64 17.45 -6.04
N ASP A 176 -3.16 18.52 -5.45
CA ASP A 176 -2.46 19.80 -5.45
C ASP A 176 -1.28 19.77 -4.48
N GLU A 177 -0.41 20.80 -4.54
CA GLU A 177 0.81 20.85 -3.74
C GLU A 177 0.54 20.88 -2.22
N LYS A 178 -0.54 21.53 -1.81
CA LYS A 178 -0.94 21.61 -0.40
C LYS A 178 -1.39 20.24 0.09
N GLN A 179 -2.23 19.54 -0.67
CA GLN A 179 -2.68 18.18 -0.38
C GLN A 179 -1.48 17.22 -0.34
N TYR A 180 -0.59 17.28 -1.33
CA TYR A 180 0.64 16.50 -1.36
C TYR A 180 1.50 16.74 -0.10
N SER A 181 1.72 17.99 0.27
CA SER A 181 2.47 18.39 1.48
C SER A 181 1.84 17.87 2.78
N GLN A 182 0.52 17.69 2.82
CA GLN A 182 -0.14 17.05 3.97
C GLN A 182 0.13 15.54 4.02
N LEU A 183 0.09 14.84 2.87
CA LEU A 183 0.37 13.41 2.80
C LEU A 183 1.83 13.08 3.15
N THR A 184 2.79 13.86 2.66
CA THR A 184 4.23 13.66 2.97
C THR A 184 4.50 13.74 4.47
N LYS A 185 3.81 14.64 5.19
CA LYS A 185 3.90 14.74 6.66
C LYS A 185 3.47 13.48 7.40
N LEU A 186 2.55 12.69 6.85
CA LEU A 186 2.16 11.39 7.42
C LEU A 186 3.33 10.39 7.32
N MET A 187 4.13 10.49 6.28
CA MET A 187 5.21 9.54 5.98
C MET A 187 6.60 9.96 6.49
N ASN A 188 6.80 11.21 6.92
CA ASN A 188 8.13 11.75 7.25
C ASN A 188 8.91 10.97 8.32
N HIS A 189 8.22 10.37 9.29
CA HIS A 189 8.87 9.63 10.37
C HIS A 189 9.34 8.23 9.95
N THR A 190 8.74 7.66 8.91
CA THR A 190 8.93 6.25 8.48
C THR A 190 10.35 5.95 8.02
N GLY A 191 11.11 6.97 7.62
CA GLY A 191 12.44 6.83 7.01
C GLY A 191 12.41 6.63 5.49
N VAL A 192 11.22 6.49 4.89
CA VAL A 192 11.04 6.44 3.44
C VAL A 192 11.49 7.76 2.82
N LYS A 193 12.33 7.67 1.78
CA LYS A 193 12.70 8.85 0.98
C LYS A 193 11.56 9.19 0.04
N GLN A 194 11.06 10.41 0.21
CA GLN A 194 9.93 10.90 -0.53
C GLN A 194 10.36 11.73 -1.74
N ASN A 195 9.50 11.75 -2.76
CA ASN A 195 9.59 12.61 -3.91
C ASN A 195 9.37 14.08 -3.50
N SER A 196 9.90 15.00 -4.30
CA SER A 196 9.39 16.37 -4.38
C SER A 196 8.03 16.40 -5.07
N PHE A 197 7.28 17.51 -4.96
CA PHE A 197 5.99 17.64 -5.66
C PHE A 197 6.13 17.44 -7.18
N ALA A 198 7.16 18.01 -7.80
CA ALA A 198 7.45 17.81 -9.23
C ALA A 198 7.74 16.34 -9.58
N GLN A 199 8.50 15.63 -8.73
CA GLN A 199 8.73 14.19 -8.92
C GLN A 199 7.46 13.38 -8.72
N TYR A 200 6.61 13.74 -7.75
CA TYR A 200 5.29 13.12 -7.58
C TYR A 200 4.40 13.35 -8.80
N GLN A 201 4.39 14.53 -9.41
CA GLN A 201 3.64 14.77 -10.64
C GLN A 201 4.11 13.86 -11.79
N LYS A 202 5.40 13.49 -11.82
CA LYS A 202 5.98 12.52 -12.77
C LYS A 202 5.66 11.07 -12.41
N TYR A 203 5.94 10.64 -11.17
CA TYR A 203 5.92 9.23 -10.75
C TYR A 203 4.63 8.78 -10.05
N GLY A 204 3.76 9.71 -9.67
CA GLY A 204 2.46 9.43 -9.05
C GLY A 204 2.51 8.86 -7.63
N THR A 205 3.66 8.92 -6.96
CA THR A 205 3.89 8.30 -5.64
C THR A 205 4.59 9.27 -4.69
N LEU A 206 4.42 9.09 -3.38
CA LEU A 206 5.25 9.75 -2.38
C LEU A 206 6.65 9.13 -2.37
N ALA A 207 6.79 7.81 -2.45
CA ALA A 207 8.04 7.09 -2.39
C ALA A 207 8.85 7.31 -3.67
N HIS A 208 10.15 7.53 -3.52
CA HIS A 208 11.04 7.79 -4.64
C HIS A 208 11.51 6.49 -5.32
N PRO A 209 11.30 6.27 -6.64
CA PRO A 209 11.51 4.97 -7.29
C PRO A 209 12.85 4.29 -7.02
N LEU A 210 13.97 4.98 -7.32
CA LEU A 210 15.31 4.42 -7.09
C LEU A 210 15.58 4.14 -5.61
N ARG A 211 15.09 5.03 -4.75
CA ARG A 211 15.23 4.85 -3.32
C ARG A 211 14.29 3.80 -2.80
N THR A 212 13.26 3.35 -3.53
CA THR A 212 12.43 2.20 -3.16
C THR A 212 13.06 0.87 -3.57
N VAL A 213 14.04 0.88 -4.48
CA VAL A 213 14.75 -0.33 -4.93
C VAL A 213 16.07 -0.53 -4.19
N PHE A 214 16.84 0.54 -3.95
CA PHE A 214 18.24 0.45 -3.49
C PHE A 214 18.49 0.81 -2.01
N HIS A 215 17.44 1.07 -1.24
CA HIS A 215 17.52 1.40 0.20
C HIS A 215 17.47 0.17 1.12
#